data_AF-A0A921LTE3-F1
#
_entry.id   AF-A0A921LTE3-F1
#
_cell.length_a   1.000
_cell.length_b   1.000
_cell.length_c   1.000
_cell.angle_alpha   90.00
_cell.angle_beta   90.00
_cell.angle_gamma   90.00
#
_symmetry.space_group_name_H-M   'P 1'
#
loop_
_entity.id
_entity.type
_entity.pdbx_description
1 polymer ?
#
loop_
_entity_poly.entity_id
_entity_poly.type
_entity_poly.pdbx_seq_one_letter_code
_entity_poly.pdbx_strand_id
1 'polypeptide(L)' 'MNLGMENETTEHKRSTAELEAAMESVASILNKHDHGELYFGVRLRDGEVIGMDVSEKTLRVISQAFTNRV' A
#
# COMPACT_ATOMS: atom_id res chain seq x y z
N MET A 1 13.16 8.91 -6.64
CA MET A 1 12.77 7.60 -7.21
C MET A 1 11.32 7.71 -7.63
N ASN A 2 10.93 7.12 -8.77
CA ASN A 2 9.55 7.15 -9.26
C ASN A 2 9.11 5.70 -9.57
N LEU A 3 7.95 5.29 -9.04
CA LEU A 3 7.39 3.95 -9.15
C LEU A 3 6.38 3.80 -10.30
N GLY A 4 6.10 4.87 -11.05
CA GLY A 4 5.10 4.89 -12.11
C GLY A 4 3.67 5.07 -11.58
N MET A 5 2.69 4.98 -12.46
CA MET A 5 1.28 5.04 -12.06
C MET A 5 0.82 3.70 -11.48
N GLU A 6 -0.23 3.76 -10.65
CA GLU A 6 -0.95 2.57 -10.18
C GLU A 6 -1.47 1.76 -11.38
N ASN A 7 -1.60 0.45 -11.16
CA ASN A 7 -2.14 -0.48 -12.16
C ASN A 7 -2.96 -1.56 -11.45
N GLU A 8 -3.40 -2.59 -12.19
CA GLU A 8 -4.28 -3.63 -11.64
C GLU A 8 -3.65 -4.49 -10.53
N THR A 9 -2.32 -4.49 -10.40
CA THR A 9 -1.57 -5.21 -9.37
C THR A 9 -0.73 -4.32 -8.47
N THR A 10 -0.75 -3.00 -8.67
CA THR A 10 0.11 -2.03 -7.96
C THR A 10 -0.73 -0.91 -7.38
N GLU A 11 -0.71 -0.80 -6.05
CA GLU A 11 -1.45 0.21 -5.29
C GLU A 11 -0.47 1.17 -4.58
N HIS A 12 -0.77 2.46 -4.61
CA HIS A 12 -0.02 3.52 -3.96
C HIS A 12 -0.85 4.17 -2.85
N LYS A 13 -0.20 4.48 -1.73
CA LYS A 13 -0.75 5.29 -0.64
C LYS A 13 0.25 6.33 -0.22
N ARG A 14 -0.26 7.50 0.21
CA ARG A 14 0.61 8.57 0.70
C ARG A 14 1.08 8.29 2.10
N SER A 15 0.25 7.65 2.93
CA SER A 15 0.58 7.36 4.33
C SER A 15 -0.18 6.17 4.89
N THR A 16 0.23 5.68 6.06
CA THR A 16 -0.52 4.63 6.79
C THR A 16 -1.86 5.10 7.35
N ALA A 17 -2.22 6.38 7.24
CA ALA A 17 -3.58 6.83 7.56
C ALA A 17 -4.62 6.20 6.63
N GLU A 18 -4.19 5.78 5.44
CA GLU A 18 -5.03 5.16 4.42
C GLU A 18 -4.98 3.62 4.49
N LEU A 19 -4.47 3.05 5.58
CA LEU A 19 -4.25 1.60 5.72
C LEU A 19 -5.54 0.79 5.54
N GLU A 20 -6.67 1.28 6.04
CA GLU A 20 -7.96 0.60 5.89
C GLU A 20 -8.37 0.50 4.41
N ALA A 21 -8.35 1.61 3.69
CA ALA A 21 -8.61 1.63 2.25
C ALA A 21 -7.58 0.80 1.45
N ALA A 22 -6.33 0.78 1.91
CA ALA A 22 -5.28 -0.06 1.31
C ALA A 22 -5.60 -1.56 1.44
N MET A 23 -6.13 -2.01 2.57
CA MET A 23 -6.51 -3.42 2.77
C MET A 23 -7.65 -3.83 1.83
N GLU A 24 -8.66 -2.97 1.64
CA GLU A 24 -9.74 -3.23 0.67
C GLU A 24 -9.20 -3.33 -0.76
N SER A 25 -8.27 -2.45 -1.12
CA SER A 25 -7.64 -2.42 -2.44
C SER A 25 -6.81 -3.68 -2.66
N VAL A 26 -5.97 -4.08 -1.71
CA VAL A 26 -5.16 -5.30 -1.81
C VAL A 26 -6.04 -6.55 -1.85
N ALA A 27 -7.10 -6.64 -1.05
CA ALA A 27 -8.04 -7.77 -1.12
C ALA A 27 -8.65 -7.90 -2.52
N SER A 28 -9.03 -6.78 -3.15
CA SER A 28 -9.53 -6.75 -4.54
C SER A 28 -8.47 -7.21 -5.55
N ILE A 29 -7.22 -6.75 -5.40
CA ILE A 29 -6.09 -7.13 -6.25
C ILE A 29 -5.82 -8.63 -6.13
N LEU A 30 -5.71 -9.16 -4.91
CA LEU A 30 -5.44 -10.58 -4.67
C LEU A 30 -6.58 -11.47 -5.19
N ASN A 31 -7.84 -11.07 -4.98
CA ASN A 31 -8.99 -11.83 -5.50
C ASN A 31 -9.00 -11.94 -7.04
N LYS A 32 -8.38 -10.99 -7.76
CA LYS A 32 -8.36 -10.95 -9.23
C LYS A 32 -7.08 -11.51 -9.83
N HIS A 33 -5.93 -11.23 -9.20
CA HIS A 33 -4.60 -11.45 -9.78
C HIS A 33 -3.73 -12.41 -8.95
N ASP A 34 -4.17 -12.81 -7.75
CA ASP A 34 -3.45 -13.69 -6.80
C ASP A 34 -2.14 -13.11 -6.23
N HIS A 35 -1.72 -11.94 -6.73
CA HIS A 35 -0.53 -11.21 -6.29
C HIS A 35 -0.71 -9.71 -6.51
N GLY A 36 0.06 -8.91 -5.76
CA GLY A 36 0.10 -7.46 -5.92
C GLY A 36 1.13 -6.79 -5.01
N GLU A 37 1.36 -5.51 -5.27
CA GLU A 37 2.30 -4.66 -4.55
C GLU A 37 1.57 -3.44 -3.96
N LEU A 38 1.86 -3.11 -2.71
CA LEU A 38 1.32 -1.93 -2.02
C LEU A 38 2.48 -1.06 -1.54
N TYR A 39 2.56 0.18 -2.03
CA TYR A 39 3.59 1.13 -1.63
C TYR A 39 3.01 2.27 -0.78
N PHE A 40 3.63 2.53 0.37
CA PHE A 40 3.34 3.70 1.21
C PHE A 40 4.40 4.80 1.02
N GLY A 41 3.99 6.06 1.18
CA GLY A 41 4.88 7.21 0.97
C GLY A 41 5.04 7.57 -0.49
N VAL A 42 4.02 7.33 -1.31
CA VAL A 42 4.02 7.58 -2.76
C VAL A 42 2.91 8.56 -3.13
N ARG A 43 3.23 9.50 -4.02
CA ARG A 43 2.26 10.43 -4.55
C ARG A 43 1.40 9.75 -5.61
N LEU A 44 0.09 9.66 -5.31
CA LEU A 44 -0.91 8.98 -6.15
C LEU A 44 -0.96 9.40 -7.62
N ARG A 45 -0.61 10.66 -7.96
CA ARG A 45 -0.79 11.18 -9.33
C ARG A 45 0.28 10.73 -10.31
N ASP A 46 1.50 10.50 -9.85
CA ASP A 46 2.68 10.38 -10.72
C ASP A 46 3.71 9.36 -10.25
N GLY A 47 3.44 8.66 -9.15
CA GLY A 47 4.34 7.63 -8.62
C GLY A 47 5.57 8.16 -7.92
N GLU A 48 5.67 9.47 -7.69
CA GLU A 48 6.84 10.02 -7.02
C GLU A 48 6.89 9.58 -5.56
N VAL A 49 8.02 9.02 -5.14
CA VAL A 49 8.27 8.66 -3.75
C VAL A 49 8.47 9.94 -2.94
N ILE A 50 7.52 10.24 -2.07
CA ILE A 50 7.54 11.39 -1.16
C ILE A 50 8.11 11.05 0.23
N GLY A 51 8.24 9.76 0.52
CA GLY A 51 8.77 9.25 1.79
C GLY A 51 7.74 9.26 2.92
N MET A 52 8.09 8.59 4.01
CA MET A 52 7.27 8.47 5.22
C MET A 52 8.19 8.19 6.41
N ASP A 53 7.80 8.62 7.60
CA ASP A 53 8.47 8.19 8.82
C ASP A 53 8.09 6.75 9.16
N VAL A 54 9.07 5.85 9.13
CA VAL A 54 8.87 4.42 9.34
C VAL A 54 9.56 4.00 10.61
N SER A 55 8.75 3.57 11.58
CA SER A 55 9.21 2.99 12.83
C SER A 55 8.83 1.50 12.90
N GLU A 56 9.38 0.77 13.88
CA GLU A 56 8.94 -0.60 14.16
C GLU A 56 7.43 -0.70 14.40
N LYS A 57 6.84 0.33 15.03
CA LYS A 57 5.40 0.40 15.24
C LYS A 57 4.65 0.45 13.91
N THR A 58 5.14 1.22 12.94
CA THR A 58 4.57 1.29 11.58
C THR A 58 4.55 -0.09 10.94
N LEU A 59 5.69 -0.79 10.96
CA LEU A 59 5.81 -2.15 10.40
C LEU A 59 4.86 -3.14 11.10
N ARG A 60 4.79 -3.10 12.43
CA ARG A 60 3.92 -3.97 13.21
C ARG A 60 2.44 -3.76 12.90
N VAL A 61 2.00 -2.50 12.79
CA VAL A 61 0.61 -2.17 12.46
C VAL A 61 0.24 -2.69 11.08
N ILE A 62 1.11 -2.52 10.08
CA ILE A 62 0.88 -3.02 8.72
C ILE A 62 0.80 -4.55 8.73
N SER A 63 1.75 -5.24 9.37
CA SER A 63 1.76 -6.71 9.47
C SER A 63 0.50 -7.27 10.14
N GLN A 64 0.07 -6.64 11.23
CA GLN A 64 -1.17 -7.03 11.93
C GLN A 64 -2.42 -6.77 11.09
N ALA A 65 -2.45 -5.68 10.33
CA ALA A 65 -3.58 -5.38 9.47
C ALA A 65 -3.73 -6.44 8.36
N PHE A 66 -2.63 -6.86 7.72
CA PHE A 66 -2.67 -7.95 6.76
C PHE A 66 -3.11 -9.27 7.40
N THR A 67 -2.52 -9.65 8.53
CA THR A 67 -2.84 -10.92 9.22
C THR A 67 -4.31 -11.02 9.65
N ASN A 68 -4.92 -9.90 10.02
CA ASN A 68 -6.27 -9.89 10.59
C ASN A 68 -7.38 -9.60 9.57
N ARG A 69 -7.05 -9.06 8.38
CA ARG A 69 -8.04 -8.53 7.42
C ARG A 69 -7.95 -9.13 6.02
N VAL A 70 -6.85 -9.78 5.66
CA VAL A 70 -6.61 -10.41 4.36
C VAL A 70 -6.29 -11.87 4.58
#